data_AF-A0A7V4W793-F1
#
_entry.id   AF-A0A7V4W793-F1
#
_cell.length_a   1.000
_cell.length_b   1.000
_cell.length_c   1.000
_cell.angle_alpha   90.00
_cell.angle_beta   90.00
_cell.angle_gamma   90.00
#
_symmetry.space_group_name_H-M   'P 1'
#
loop_
_entity.id
_entity.type
_entity.pdbx_description
1 polymer ?
#
loop_
_entity_poly.entity_id
_entity_poly.type
_entity_poly.pdbx_seq_one_letter_code
_entity_poly.pdbx_strand_id
1 'polypeptide(L)'
;MTTRFWTGRLPLGAASLLLAGSLALTHGVQSRPDETPLDSESWDLFRRVFGMILKDYVDPKAPREIIRGALQGAAAAAGPESAYISPEEVAAYRSLGASTGSLPLYVTKGEDFARILAVYPGSPETLRPGTILRFIGSASTYDLTYPQVLSALRGKPGEAVSVTLMDPETWQSQTLSVTRQAPLPPRVLGLPGGAAALVLPCLEAAPSDAVLQALAKATGPVLVDLRQCASCDGAAAARWAGVLLGPGRGPRFKGPGGGERREETTGPGVLAGKKIRVLVDGSTARAGEALAAALVEAGGLLVGQPTYGTAARVEEFPLSDGGLLRMATAYYLAADGTLLEDKPMHPALALTPAPGEPLERIYAAALKAPPAPERPQDGHPKPGT
;
A
#
# COMPACT_ATOMS: atom_id res chain seq x y z
N MET A 1 -86.43 24.30 -1.99
CA MET A 1 -85.29 25.07 -2.54
C MET A 1 -84.46 25.55 -1.36
N THR A 2 -83.25 25.01 -1.26
CA THR A 2 -82.49 24.80 -0.03
C THR A 2 -81.40 25.85 0.14
N THR A 3 -81.49 26.61 1.22
CA THR A 3 -80.39 27.39 1.81
C THR A 3 -80.25 26.97 3.26
N ARG A 4 -79.12 26.36 3.63
CA ARG A 4 -78.69 26.26 5.03
C ARG A 4 -77.18 26.39 5.12
N PHE A 5 -76.77 27.45 5.80
CA PHE A 5 -75.47 27.64 6.42
C PHE A 5 -75.17 26.49 7.37
N TRP A 6 -73.94 25.97 7.37
CA TRP A 6 -73.39 25.33 8.55
C TRP A 6 -71.89 25.56 8.70
N THR A 7 -71.57 25.87 9.94
CA THR A 7 -70.33 26.28 10.58
C THR A 7 -69.15 25.34 10.42
N GLY A 8 -67.95 25.93 10.37
CA GLY A 8 -66.70 25.19 10.38
C GLY A 8 -66.36 24.54 11.72
N ARG A 9 -65.58 23.47 11.62
CA ARG A 9 -64.65 22.95 12.63
C ARG A 9 -63.47 22.31 11.90
N LEU A 10 -62.25 22.80 12.16
CA LEU A 10 -61.00 22.15 11.79
C LEU A 10 -60.79 20.88 12.63
N PRO A 11 -60.22 19.80 12.06
CA PRO A 11 -59.52 18.79 12.84
C PRO A 11 -57.99 18.95 12.71
N LEU A 12 -57.37 19.21 13.87
CA LEU A 12 -56.11 18.65 14.36
C LEU A 12 -55.08 18.20 13.31
N GLY A 13 -54.08 19.06 13.10
CA GLY A 13 -52.82 18.68 12.45
C GLY A 13 -52.01 17.73 13.32
N ALA A 14 -51.71 16.55 12.78
CA ALA A 14 -50.71 15.65 13.33
C ALA A 14 -49.31 16.23 13.05
N ALA A 15 -48.65 16.69 14.11
CA ALA A 15 -47.25 17.10 14.07
C ALA A 15 -46.37 15.84 14.04
N SER A 16 -45.89 15.46 12.86
CA SER A 16 -44.86 14.44 12.70
C SER A 16 -43.51 15.01 13.14
N LEU A 17 -43.08 14.67 14.36
CA LEU A 17 -41.70 14.86 14.82
C LEU A 17 -40.76 14.01 13.96
N LEU A 18 -40.04 14.65 13.04
CA LEU A 18 -38.84 14.08 12.42
C LEU A 18 -37.71 14.18 13.45
N LEU A 19 -37.48 13.10 14.20
CA LEU A 19 -36.23 12.90 14.96
C LEU A 19 -35.10 12.69 13.94
N ALA A 20 -34.44 13.78 13.56
CA ALA A 20 -33.14 13.71 12.91
C ALA A 20 -32.11 13.27 13.96
N GLY A 21 -31.88 11.96 14.05
CA GLY A 21 -30.79 11.39 14.84
C GLY A 21 -29.45 11.82 14.24
N SER A 22 -28.85 12.86 14.79
CA SER A 22 -27.46 13.22 14.56
C SER A 22 -26.58 12.12 15.19
N LEU A 23 -26.18 11.14 14.37
CA LEU A 23 -25.16 10.18 14.70
C LEU A 23 -23.82 10.92 14.76
N ALA A 24 -23.49 11.47 15.92
CA ALA A 24 -22.18 12.02 16.19
C ALA A 24 -21.17 10.86 16.17
N LEU A 25 -20.43 10.73 15.07
CA LEU A 25 -19.19 9.96 15.02
C LEU A 25 -18.22 10.63 15.99
N THR A 26 -18.23 10.21 17.25
CA THR A 26 -17.20 10.54 18.22
C THR A 26 -15.92 9.87 17.76
N HIS A 27 -15.15 10.55 16.91
CA HIS A 27 -13.73 10.26 16.75
C HIS A 27 -13.12 10.48 18.11
N GLY A 28 -12.79 9.39 18.81
CA GLY A 28 -12.04 9.46 20.05
C GLY A 28 -10.77 10.24 19.78
N VAL A 29 -10.70 11.46 20.32
CA VAL A 29 -9.46 12.23 20.42
C VAL A 29 -8.59 11.47 21.42
N GLN A 30 -7.86 10.47 20.93
CA GLN A 30 -6.79 9.85 21.69
C GLN A 30 -5.65 10.85 21.77
N SER A 31 -5.29 11.21 23.00
CA SER A 31 -4.10 11.98 23.34
C SER A 31 -2.89 11.37 22.64
N ARG A 32 -2.28 12.13 21.72
CA ARG A 32 -0.97 11.79 21.14
C ARG A 32 0.04 11.67 22.29
N PRO A 33 1.02 10.74 22.22
CA PRO A 33 2.16 10.78 23.14
C PRO A 33 2.78 12.17 23.10
N ASP A 34 3.24 12.69 24.25
CA ASP A 34 3.77 14.05 24.43
C ASP A 34 4.53 14.49 23.18
N GLU A 35 3.95 15.45 22.45
CA GLU A 35 4.68 16.13 21.37
C GLU A 35 5.92 16.70 22.04
N THR A 36 7.12 16.16 21.76
CA THR A 36 8.33 16.92 22.07
C THR A 36 8.20 18.18 21.24
N PRO A 37 7.88 19.34 21.84
CA PRO A 37 7.64 20.53 21.05
C PRO A 37 8.96 20.84 20.36
N LEU A 38 8.90 21.32 19.12
CA LEU A 38 10.04 22.04 18.57
C LEU A 38 10.45 23.08 19.63
N ASP A 39 11.67 22.98 20.13
CA ASP A 39 12.16 23.88 21.16
C ASP A 39 12.19 25.32 20.62
N SER A 40 12.24 26.29 21.53
CA SER A 40 12.22 27.71 21.15
C SER A 40 13.40 28.11 20.26
N GLU A 41 14.57 27.50 20.48
CA GLU A 41 15.78 27.80 19.71
C GLU A 41 15.63 27.33 18.26
N SER A 42 15.12 26.12 18.04
CA SER A 42 14.82 25.56 16.73
C SER A 42 13.77 26.40 15.97
N TRP A 43 12.72 26.87 16.65
CA TRP A 43 11.73 27.77 16.06
C TRP A 43 12.30 29.13 15.67
N ASP A 44 13.12 29.71 16.54
CA ASP A 44 13.72 31.03 16.30
C ASP A 44 14.77 30.95 15.18
N LEU A 45 15.53 29.85 15.12
CA LEU A 45 16.41 29.57 14.00
C LEU A 45 15.64 29.48 12.68
N PHE A 46 14.55 28.70 12.63
CA PHE A 46 13.71 28.58 11.44
C PHE A 46 13.18 29.94 10.98
N ARG A 47 12.60 30.73 11.90
CA ARG A 47 12.08 32.08 11.58
C ARG A 47 13.18 33.02 11.09
N ARG A 48 14.35 32.99 11.72
CA ARG A 48 15.49 33.82 11.36
C ARG A 48 15.99 33.50 9.96
N VAL A 49 16.23 32.23 9.66
CA VAL A 49 16.69 31.79 8.32
C VAL A 49 15.65 32.13 7.26
N PHE A 50 14.37 31.80 7.52
CA PHE A 50 13.28 32.10 6.59
C PHE A 50 13.15 33.61 6.32
N GLY A 51 13.24 34.44 7.37
CA GLY A 51 13.21 35.90 7.25
C GLY A 51 14.39 36.48 6.49
N MET A 52 15.61 35.96 6.71
CA MET A 52 16.81 36.35 5.96
C MET A 52 16.65 36.03 4.47
N ILE A 53 16.10 34.86 4.12
CA ILE A 53 15.84 34.50 2.71
C ILE A 53 14.88 35.50 2.06
N LEU A 54 13.76 35.82 2.72
CA LEU A 54 12.78 36.75 2.14
C LEU A 54 13.30 38.19 2.00
N LYS A 55 14.22 38.61 2.87
CA LYS A 55 14.70 39.98 2.93
C LYS A 55 15.97 40.21 2.11
N ASP A 56 16.92 39.29 2.21
CA ASP A 56 18.31 39.51 1.82
C ASP A 56 18.71 38.71 0.56
N TYR A 57 17.85 37.81 0.05
CA TYR A 57 18.13 37.07 -1.19
C TYR A 57 18.05 37.99 -2.41
N VAL A 58 19.02 37.85 -3.32
CA VAL A 58 19.23 38.73 -4.48
C VAL A 58 18.03 38.75 -5.44
N ASP A 59 17.30 37.64 -5.56
CA ASP A 59 16.14 37.49 -6.43
C ASP A 59 14.86 37.32 -5.60
N PRO A 60 14.04 38.37 -5.40
CA PRO A 60 12.84 38.28 -4.59
C PRO A 60 11.92 37.14 -5.01
N LYS A 61 11.58 36.26 -4.05
CA LYS A 61 10.62 35.17 -4.22
C LYS A 61 9.34 35.44 -3.45
N ALA A 62 8.22 34.95 -3.95
CA ALA A 62 6.96 35.05 -3.22
C ALA A 62 7.05 34.21 -1.93
N PRO A 63 6.65 34.73 -0.76
CA PRO A 63 6.71 33.97 0.50
C PRO A 63 6.02 32.60 0.43
N ARG A 64 4.92 32.51 -0.34
CA ARG A 64 4.20 31.24 -0.56
C ARG A 64 5.04 30.17 -1.25
N GLU A 65 5.94 30.56 -2.17
CA GLU A 65 6.83 29.61 -2.85
C GLU A 65 7.87 29.05 -1.89
N ILE A 66 8.46 29.90 -1.04
CA ILE A 66 9.44 29.47 -0.04
C ILE A 66 8.76 28.56 1.01
N ILE A 67 7.56 28.90 1.47
CA ILE A 67 6.78 28.06 2.40
C ILE A 67 6.48 26.70 1.75
N ARG A 68 6.01 26.69 0.49
CA ARG A 68 5.73 25.45 -0.23
C ARG A 68 6.98 24.56 -0.29
N GLY A 69 8.14 25.12 -0.66
CA GLY A 69 9.40 24.38 -0.70
C GLY A 69 9.80 23.83 0.68
N ALA A 70 9.64 24.63 1.74
CA ALA A 70 9.91 24.20 3.11
C ALA A 70 9.00 23.03 3.55
N LEU A 71 7.70 23.09 3.24
CA LEU A 71 6.74 22.02 3.54
C LEU A 71 7.02 20.75 2.73
N GLN A 72 7.37 20.88 1.45
CA GLN A 72 7.75 19.75 0.60
C GLN A 72 9.02 19.06 1.12
N GLY A 73 10.05 19.84 1.48
CA GLY A 73 11.29 19.31 2.06
C GLY A 73 11.04 18.62 3.41
N ALA A 74 10.29 19.26 4.32
CA ALA A 74 9.95 18.67 5.61
C ALA A 74 9.18 17.36 5.48
N ALA A 75 8.23 17.29 4.53
CA ALA A 75 7.48 16.05 4.27
C ALA A 75 8.38 14.96 3.67
N ALA A 76 9.27 15.29 2.74
CA ALA A 76 10.21 14.31 2.18
C ALA A 76 11.18 13.76 3.24
N ALA A 77 11.63 14.62 4.17
CA ALA A 77 12.48 14.24 5.29
C ALA A 77 11.76 13.35 6.33
N ALA A 78 10.43 13.44 6.43
CA ALA A 78 9.64 12.62 7.36
C ALA A 78 9.68 11.12 7.01
N GLY A 79 9.90 10.78 5.74
CA GLY A 79 10.08 9.40 5.31
C GLY A 79 9.67 9.17 3.85
N PRO A 80 9.97 7.98 3.31
CA PRO A 80 9.59 7.63 1.95
C PRO A 80 8.08 7.79 1.76
N GLU A 81 7.68 8.24 0.56
CA GLU A 81 6.28 8.42 0.14
C GLU A 81 5.47 9.48 0.91
N SER A 82 6.09 10.11 1.91
CA SER A 82 5.53 11.27 2.60
C SER A 82 5.62 12.49 1.69
N ALA A 83 4.55 13.28 1.66
CA ALA A 83 4.47 14.43 0.78
C ALA A 83 3.48 15.47 1.30
N TYR A 84 3.88 16.74 1.21
CA TYR A 84 2.94 17.85 1.17
C TYR A 84 2.43 18.00 -0.26
N ILE A 85 1.11 17.96 -0.43
CA ILE A 85 0.41 18.14 -1.69
C ILE A 85 -0.27 19.50 -1.61
N SER A 86 0.19 20.44 -2.43
CA SER A 86 -0.33 21.80 -2.41
C SER A 86 -1.79 21.86 -2.90
N PRO A 87 -2.55 22.91 -2.54
CA PRO A 87 -3.95 23.07 -2.97
C PRO A 87 -4.12 22.95 -4.49
N GLU A 88 -3.14 23.44 -5.25
CA GLU A 88 -3.13 23.38 -6.71
C GLU A 88 -2.94 21.94 -7.25
N GLU A 89 -2.32 21.06 -6.47
CA GLU A 89 -2.00 19.68 -6.84
C GLU A 89 -3.08 18.68 -6.40
N VAL A 90 -3.94 19.03 -5.43
CA VAL A 90 -4.93 18.11 -4.84
C VAL A 90 -5.84 17.46 -5.90
N ALA A 91 -6.31 18.24 -6.87
CA ALA A 91 -7.19 17.72 -7.93
C ALA A 91 -6.47 16.66 -8.79
N ALA A 92 -5.24 16.98 -9.22
CA ALA A 92 -4.42 16.04 -9.99
C ALA A 92 -4.11 14.78 -9.16
N TYR A 93 -3.74 14.95 -7.89
CA TYR A 93 -3.46 13.85 -6.98
C TYR A 93 -4.66 12.91 -6.80
N ARG A 94 -5.86 13.44 -6.55
CA ARG A 94 -7.08 12.62 -6.41
C ARG A 94 -7.44 11.90 -7.71
N SER A 95 -7.16 12.50 -8.86
CA SER A 95 -7.44 11.89 -10.17
C SER A 95 -6.57 10.66 -10.46
N LEU A 96 -5.46 10.50 -9.75
CA LEU A 96 -4.55 9.37 -9.92
C LEU A 96 -5.23 8.00 -9.73
N GLY A 97 -6.23 7.93 -8.84
CA GLY A 97 -7.03 6.72 -8.64
C GLY A 97 -7.94 6.36 -9.82
N ALA A 98 -8.28 7.32 -10.68
CA ALA A 98 -9.10 7.10 -11.87
C ALA A 98 -8.28 6.73 -13.12
N SER A 99 -6.95 6.76 -13.02
CA SER A 99 -6.07 6.44 -14.15
C SER A 99 -6.19 4.96 -14.53
N THR A 100 -6.31 4.71 -15.83
CA THR A 100 -6.47 3.35 -16.37
C THR A 100 -5.15 2.69 -16.74
N GLY A 101 -4.01 3.36 -16.56
CA GLY A 101 -2.70 2.80 -16.89
C GLY A 101 -1.51 3.52 -16.27
N SER A 102 -0.42 2.78 -16.12
CA SER A 102 0.86 3.27 -15.61
C SER A 102 2.02 2.50 -16.22
N LEU A 103 3.24 2.97 -16.04
CA LEU A 103 4.38 2.09 -16.25
C LEU A 103 4.24 0.84 -15.36
N PRO A 104 4.68 -0.33 -15.86
CA PRO A 104 4.54 -1.62 -15.18
C PRO A 104 5.56 -1.77 -14.03
N LEU A 105 5.61 -0.78 -13.13
CA LEU A 105 6.55 -0.73 -12.03
C LEU A 105 5.98 0.03 -10.84
N TYR A 106 6.48 -0.30 -9.66
CA TYR A 106 6.28 0.42 -8.42
C TYR A 106 7.57 1.12 -8.03
N VAL A 107 7.46 2.31 -7.45
CA VAL A 107 8.61 3.09 -6.98
C VAL A 107 8.48 3.47 -5.52
N THR A 108 9.61 3.75 -4.89
CA THR A 108 9.72 4.52 -3.65
C THR A 108 10.44 5.85 -3.94
N LYS A 109 10.21 6.86 -3.09
CA LYS A 109 10.81 8.20 -3.20
C LYS A 109 10.93 8.82 -1.81
N GLY A 110 12.14 9.21 -1.44
CA GLY A 110 12.45 10.06 -0.29
C GLY A 110 12.99 11.42 -0.76
N GLU A 111 14.14 11.84 -0.23
CA GLU A 111 14.82 13.09 -0.60
C GLU A 111 15.56 13.03 -1.95
N ASP A 112 16.01 11.86 -2.38
CA ASP A 112 16.83 11.65 -3.58
C ASP A 112 16.01 11.23 -4.82
N PHE A 113 16.63 10.58 -5.80
CA PHE A 113 15.91 10.06 -6.96
C PHE A 113 14.90 8.95 -6.58
N ALA A 114 13.84 8.81 -7.36
CA ALA A 114 12.95 7.65 -7.22
C ALA A 114 13.70 6.34 -7.49
N ARG A 115 13.31 5.27 -6.78
CA ARG A 115 13.91 3.93 -6.94
C ARG A 115 12.82 2.92 -7.27
N ILE A 116 13.13 1.97 -8.15
CA ILE A 116 12.22 0.88 -8.49
C ILE A 116 12.12 -0.06 -7.29
N LEU A 117 10.89 -0.28 -6.84
CA LEU A 117 10.57 -1.22 -5.76
C LEU A 117 10.20 -2.60 -6.31
N ALA A 118 9.33 -2.62 -7.31
CA ALA A 118 8.84 -3.85 -7.94
C ALA A 118 8.48 -3.57 -9.41
N VAL A 119 8.37 -4.63 -10.22
CA VAL A 119 8.03 -4.55 -11.65
C VAL A 119 7.00 -5.62 -11.99
N TYR A 120 6.12 -5.34 -12.95
CA TYR A 120 5.13 -6.33 -13.37
C TYR A 120 5.81 -7.48 -14.11
N PRO A 121 5.21 -8.68 -14.08
CA PRO A 121 5.72 -9.81 -14.85
C PRO A 121 5.77 -9.48 -16.34
N GLY A 122 6.87 -9.86 -17.00
CA GLY A 122 7.11 -9.59 -18.43
C GLY A 122 7.67 -8.20 -18.75
N SER A 123 8.00 -7.41 -17.73
CA SER A 123 8.74 -6.15 -17.92
C SER A 123 10.18 -6.41 -18.42
N PRO A 124 10.79 -5.47 -19.18
CA PRO A 124 12.20 -5.56 -19.58
C PRO A 124 13.15 -5.85 -18.41
N GLU A 125 14.15 -6.71 -18.60
CA GLU A 125 15.12 -7.11 -17.55
C GLU A 125 15.93 -5.94 -16.97
N THR A 126 15.99 -4.83 -17.70
CA THR A 126 16.61 -3.58 -17.24
C THR A 126 15.81 -2.89 -16.13
N LEU A 127 14.49 -3.11 -16.08
CA LEU A 127 13.63 -2.69 -14.99
C LEU A 127 13.70 -3.75 -13.89
N ARG A 128 14.53 -3.50 -12.89
CA ARG A 128 14.70 -4.37 -11.73
C ARG A 128 14.59 -3.59 -10.42
N PRO A 129 14.15 -4.21 -9.33
CA PRO A 129 14.19 -3.62 -8.00
C PRO A 129 15.57 -3.03 -7.65
N GLY A 130 15.59 -1.91 -6.94
CA GLY A 130 16.80 -1.19 -6.53
C GLY A 130 17.36 -0.21 -7.57
N THR A 131 17.01 -0.36 -8.85
CA THR A 131 17.45 0.57 -9.91
C THR A 131 16.95 1.99 -9.65
N ILE A 132 17.82 2.97 -9.85
CA ILE A 132 17.50 4.39 -9.70
C ILE A 132 16.79 4.88 -10.96
N LEU A 133 15.56 5.37 -10.82
CA LEU A 133 14.79 5.98 -11.89
C LEU A 133 15.09 7.48 -11.91
N ARG A 134 16.04 7.92 -12.74
CA ARG A 134 16.49 9.32 -12.78
C ARG A 134 15.52 10.26 -13.47
N PHE A 135 14.96 9.83 -14.61
CA PHE A 135 14.07 10.66 -15.41
C PHE A 135 12.84 9.88 -15.87
N ILE A 136 11.70 10.57 -15.93
CA ILE A 136 10.48 10.12 -16.61
C ILE A 136 10.13 11.21 -17.64
N GLY A 137 10.28 10.90 -18.92
CA GLY A 137 10.29 11.91 -19.98
C GLY A 137 11.46 12.87 -19.78
N SER A 138 11.17 14.17 -19.68
CA SER A 138 12.14 15.22 -19.37
C SER A 138 12.24 15.55 -17.88
N ALA A 139 11.33 15.02 -17.05
CA ALA A 139 11.28 15.37 -15.63
C ALA A 139 12.29 14.52 -14.84
N SER A 140 13.20 15.19 -14.14
CA SER A 140 14.10 14.57 -13.16
C SER A 140 13.30 14.14 -11.95
N THR A 141 13.38 12.88 -11.55
CA THR A 141 12.64 12.41 -10.37
C THR A 141 13.23 12.95 -9.08
N TYR A 142 14.46 13.50 -9.09
CA TYR A 142 15.06 14.18 -7.94
C TYR A 142 14.19 15.37 -7.50
N ASP A 143 13.72 16.15 -8.46
CA ASP A 143 12.96 17.38 -8.24
C ASP A 143 11.47 17.14 -7.98
N LEU A 144 11.00 15.90 -8.15
CA LEU A 144 9.60 15.54 -8.00
C LEU A 144 9.29 15.06 -6.59
N THR A 145 8.12 15.42 -6.07
CA THR A 145 7.54 14.75 -4.90
C THR A 145 7.03 13.36 -5.28
N TYR A 146 6.82 12.48 -4.30
CA TYR A 146 6.28 11.15 -4.56
C TYR A 146 4.95 11.17 -5.37
N PRO A 147 3.94 12.00 -5.02
CA PRO A 147 2.74 12.19 -5.83
C PRO A 147 3.00 12.59 -7.28
N GLN A 148 3.98 13.46 -7.52
CA GLN A 148 4.34 13.91 -8.87
C GLN A 148 5.03 12.79 -9.67
N VAL A 149 5.89 11.99 -9.03
CA VAL A 149 6.45 10.77 -9.65
C VAL A 149 5.33 9.82 -10.04
N LEU A 150 4.38 9.56 -9.13
CA LEU A 150 3.21 8.72 -9.40
C LEU A 150 2.34 9.26 -10.55
N SER A 151 2.25 10.57 -10.69
CA SER A 151 1.56 11.21 -11.82
C SER A 151 2.31 11.01 -13.13
N ALA A 152 3.64 11.17 -13.13
CA ALA A 152 4.47 11.00 -14.32
C ALA A 152 4.47 9.55 -14.85
N LEU A 153 4.39 8.56 -13.95
CA LEU A 153 4.29 7.14 -14.32
C LEU A 153 2.95 6.81 -15.00
N ARG A 154 1.87 7.53 -14.68
CA ARG A 154 0.52 7.27 -15.19
C ARG A 154 0.28 7.85 -16.57
N GLY A 155 -0.68 7.28 -17.27
CA GLY A 155 -1.06 7.68 -18.63
C GLY A 155 -1.92 6.61 -19.28
N LYS A 156 -2.25 6.78 -20.56
CA LYS A 156 -3.11 5.81 -21.25
C LYS A 156 -2.36 4.50 -21.49
N PRO A 157 -2.98 3.33 -21.28
CA PRO A 157 -2.40 2.05 -21.70
C PRO A 157 -1.99 2.10 -23.18
N GLY A 158 -0.81 1.54 -23.49
CA GLY A 158 -0.22 1.54 -24.82
C GLY A 158 0.63 2.79 -25.13
N GLU A 159 0.53 3.86 -24.35
CA GLU A 159 1.40 5.03 -24.50
C GLU A 159 2.78 4.72 -23.92
N ALA A 160 3.84 5.05 -24.67
CA ALA A 160 5.20 4.87 -24.21
C ALA A 160 5.80 6.17 -23.66
N VAL A 161 6.66 6.05 -22.65
CA VAL A 161 7.43 7.16 -22.10
C VAL A 161 8.90 6.77 -22.01
N SER A 162 9.78 7.72 -22.31
CA SER A 162 11.21 7.54 -22.08
C SER A 162 11.50 7.52 -20.58
N VAL A 163 12.27 6.56 -20.11
CA VAL A 163 12.79 6.54 -18.74
C VAL A 163 14.30 6.41 -18.76
N THR A 164 14.97 7.19 -17.90
CA THR A 164 16.41 7.05 -17.69
C THR A 164 16.63 6.33 -16.36
N LEU A 165 17.24 5.17 -16.45
CA LEU A 165 17.62 4.34 -15.33
C LEU A 165 19.10 4.49 -15.04
N MET A 166 19.48 4.36 -13.77
CA MET A 166 20.86 4.28 -13.35
C MET A 166 21.03 3.08 -12.42
N ASP A 167 22.02 2.25 -12.76
CA ASP A 167 22.42 1.15 -11.92
C ASP A 167 23.13 1.70 -10.67
N PRO A 168 22.71 1.31 -9.45
CA PRO A 168 23.25 1.88 -8.22
C PRO A 168 24.68 1.43 -7.88
N GLU A 169 25.18 0.36 -8.49
CA GLU A 169 26.51 -0.19 -8.21
C GLU A 169 27.56 0.36 -9.19
N THR A 170 27.22 0.36 -10.47
CA THR A 170 28.10 0.76 -11.57
C THR A 170 27.97 2.23 -11.97
N TRP A 171 26.90 2.91 -11.52
CA TRP A 171 26.55 4.29 -11.88
C TRP A 171 26.31 4.52 -13.37
N GLN A 172 26.19 3.44 -14.15
CA GLN A 172 25.90 3.51 -15.57
C GLN A 172 24.44 3.87 -15.78
N SER A 173 24.20 4.85 -16.64
CA SER A 173 22.85 5.28 -17.00
C SER A 173 22.46 4.71 -18.36
N GLN A 174 21.20 4.28 -18.48
CA GLN A 174 20.60 3.84 -19.72
C GLN A 174 19.21 4.47 -19.88
N THR A 175 18.85 4.81 -21.11
CA THR A 175 17.53 5.33 -21.44
C THR A 175 16.79 4.31 -22.29
N LEU A 176 15.55 4.01 -21.93
CA LEU A 176 14.68 3.11 -22.68
C LEU A 176 13.26 3.65 -22.76
N SER A 177 12.55 3.24 -23.81
CA SER A 177 11.12 3.51 -23.96
C SER A 177 10.33 2.41 -23.23
N VAL A 178 9.48 2.79 -22.29
CA VAL A 178 8.64 1.86 -21.53
C VAL A 178 7.17 2.16 -21.80
N THR A 179 6.44 1.11 -22.18
CA THR A 179 5.01 1.22 -22.52
C THR A 179 4.15 1.09 -21.26
N ARG A 180 3.21 2.02 -21.09
CA ARG A 180 2.22 1.96 -20.03
C ARG A 180 1.24 0.82 -20.24
N GLN A 181 0.85 0.18 -19.16
CA GLN A 181 -0.06 -0.96 -19.14
C GLN A 181 -1.24 -0.67 -18.23
N ALA A 182 -2.38 -1.31 -18.50
CA ALA A 182 -3.47 -1.35 -17.54
C ALA A 182 -3.05 -2.15 -16.30
N PRO A 183 -3.61 -1.86 -15.11
CA PRO A 183 -3.43 -2.72 -13.95
C PRO A 183 -3.81 -4.17 -14.28
N LEU A 184 -2.96 -5.12 -13.87
CA LEU A 184 -3.20 -6.53 -14.12
C LEU A 184 -4.40 -7.01 -13.29
N PRO A 185 -5.44 -7.60 -13.91
CA PRO A 185 -6.62 -8.01 -13.17
C PRO A 185 -6.30 -9.22 -12.27
N PRO A 186 -6.98 -9.33 -11.10
CA PRO A 186 -6.99 -10.55 -10.31
C PRO A 186 -7.48 -11.73 -11.14
N ARG A 187 -6.82 -12.88 -11.01
CA ARG A 187 -7.24 -14.11 -11.69
C ARG A 187 -7.20 -15.31 -10.76
N VAL A 188 -8.06 -16.28 -11.03
CA VAL A 188 -8.09 -17.56 -10.33
C VAL A 188 -7.77 -18.67 -11.31
N LEU A 189 -6.78 -19.49 -10.98
CA LEU A 189 -6.38 -20.65 -11.76
C LEU A 189 -6.77 -21.92 -10.99
N GLY A 190 -7.43 -22.86 -11.68
CA GLY A 190 -7.67 -24.20 -11.14
C GLY A 190 -6.38 -25.01 -11.16
N LEU A 191 -6.13 -25.76 -10.08
CA LEU A 191 -4.95 -26.61 -9.93
C LEU A 191 -5.36 -28.06 -9.66
N PRO A 192 -4.48 -29.04 -9.93
CA PRO A 192 -4.76 -30.46 -9.63
C PRO A 192 -5.18 -30.69 -8.17
N GLY A 193 -5.99 -31.72 -7.93
CA GLY A 193 -6.44 -32.09 -6.59
C GLY A 193 -7.47 -31.13 -5.97
N GLY A 194 -8.16 -30.33 -6.79
CA GLY A 194 -9.17 -29.38 -6.33
C GLY A 194 -8.60 -28.09 -5.73
N ALA A 195 -7.29 -27.89 -5.83
CA ALA A 195 -6.62 -26.67 -5.40
C ALA A 195 -6.91 -25.49 -6.35
N ALA A 196 -6.63 -24.28 -5.91
CA ALA A 196 -6.72 -23.08 -6.74
C ALA A 196 -5.59 -22.09 -6.41
N ALA A 197 -5.18 -21.29 -7.39
CA ALA A 197 -4.29 -20.14 -7.19
C ALA A 197 -5.03 -18.84 -7.50
N LEU A 198 -5.11 -17.96 -6.51
CA LEU A 198 -5.48 -16.56 -6.66
C LEU A 198 -4.19 -15.77 -6.94
N VAL A 199 -4.09 -15.18 -8.13
CA VAL A 199 -2.94 -14.35 -8.50
C VAL A 199 -3.31 -12.89 -8.36
N LEU A 200 -2.58 -12.20 -7.48
CA LEU A 200 -2.78 -10.80 -7.12
C LEU A 200 -1.47 -10.02 -7.33
N PRO A 201 -1.15 -9.62 -8.57
CA PRO A 201 0.01 -8.79 -8.85
C PRO A 201 -0.14 -7.36 -8.30
N CYS A 202 -1.36 -6.96 -7.97
CA CYS A 202 -1.71 -5.64 -7.43
C CYS A 202 -3.03 -5.74 -6.65
N LEU A 203 -3.30 -4.79 -5.74
CA LEU A 203 -4.52 -4.76 -4.90
C LEU A 203 -5.52 -3.67 -5.30
N GLU A 204 -5.17 -2.85 -6.29
CA GLU A 204 -5.93 -1.70 -6.78
C GLU A 204 -7.31 -2.14 -7.30
N ALA A 205 -7.35 -3.27 -8.01
CA ALA A 205 -8.60 -3.87 -8.45
C ALA A 205 -9.41 -4.40 -7.25
N ALA A 206 -10.68 -4.03 -7.19
CA ALA A 206 -11.61 -4.61 -6.23
C ALA A 206 -11.86 -6.10 -6.54
N PRO A 207 -12.07 -6.93 -5.52
CA PRO A 207 -12.47 -8.32 -5.72
C PRO A 207 -13.83 -8.39 -6.44
N SER A 208 -13.91 -9.13 -7.55
CA SER A 208 -15.16 -9.34 -8.28
C SER A 208 -15.88 -10.60 -7.81
N ASP A 209 -17.21 -10.63 -7.96
CA ASP A 209 -18.01 -11.83 -7.64
C ASP A 209 -17.52 -13.07 -8.39
N ALA A 210 -17.07 -12.93 -9.63
CA ALA A 210 -16.52 -14.02 -10.42
C ALA A 210 -15.26 -14.62 -9.78
N VAL A 211 -14.34 -13.78 -9.28
CA VAL A 211 -13.13 -14.23 -8.55
C VAL A 211 -13.52 -14.94 -7.26
N LEU A 212 -14.44 -14.37 -6.49
CA LEU A 212 -14.89 -14.94 -5.23
C LEU A 212 -15.61 -16.29 -5.42
N GLN A 213 -16.47 -16.40 -6.42
CA GLN A 213 -17.14 -17.66 -6.78
C GLN A 213 -16.15 -18.73 -7.26
N ALA A 214 -15.14 -18.34 -8.05
CA ALA A 214 -14.10 -19.27 -8.49
C ALA A 214 -13.29 -19.82 -7.30
N LEU A 215 -12.94 -18.96 -6.34
CA LEU A 215 -12.27 -19.36 -5.10
C LEU A 215 -13.14 -20.28 -4.22
N ALA A 216 -14.43 -19.98 -4.11
CA ALA A 216 -15.36 -20.77 -3.30
C ALA A 216 -15.46 -22.24 -3.78
N LYS A 217 -15.31 -22.48 -5.09
CA LYS A 217 -15.33 -23.81 -5.72
C LYS A 217 -14.09 -24.67 -5.40
N ALA A 218 -13.01 -24.08 -4.91
CA ALA A 218 -11.81 -24.84 -4.56
C ALA A 218 -12.11 -25.79 -3.39
N THR A 219 -11.89 -27.09 -3.59
CA THR A 219 -12.08 -28.14 -2.57
C THR A 219 -10.76 -28.50 -1.87
N GLY A 220 -9.63 -28.12 -2.47
CA GLY A 220 -8.28 -28.29 -1.96
C GLY A 220 -7.68 -27.00 -1.37
N PRO A 221 -6.34 -26.96 -1.18
CA PRO A 221 -5.65 -25.76 -0.69
C PRO A 221 -5.76 -24.60 -1.70
N VAL A 222 -5.75 -23.38 -1.17
CA VAL A 222 -5.73 -22.16 -1.97
C VAL A 222 -4.36 -21.48 -1.83
N LEU A 223 -3.69 -21.28 -2.96
CA LEU A 223 -2.48 -20.47 -3.07
C LEU A 223 -2.87 -19.03 -3.37
N VAL A 224 -2.36 -18.08 -2.60
CA VAL A 224 -2.47 -16.64 -2.87
C VAL A 224 -1.08 -16.16 -3.30
N ASP A 225 -0.93 -15.85 -4.58
CA ASP A 225 0.32 -15.37 -5.18
C ASP A 225 0.37 -13.84 -5.15
N LEU A 226 1.21 -13.31 -4.26
CA LEU A 226 1.45 -11.89 -4.00
C LEU A 226 2.83 -11.44 -4.49
N ARG A 227 3.52 -12.25 -5.29
CA ARG A 227 4.74 -11.81 -5.96
C ARG A 227 4.45 -10.57 -6.79
N GLN A 228 5.38 -9.62 -6.77
CA GLN A 228 5.29 -8.34 -7.51
C GLN A 228 4.18 -7.40 -7.03
N CYS A 229 3.49 -7.75 -5.93
CA CYS A 229 2.47 -6.92 -5.32
C CYS A 229 3.09 -5.90 -4.35
N ALA A 230 3.21 -4.65 -4.80
CA ALA A 230 3.80 -3.55 -4.02
C ALA A 230 2.89 -2.31 -3.92
N SER A 231 1.57 -2.52 -3.98
CA SER A 231 0.55 -1.47 -3.88
C SER A 231 0.65 -0.69 -2.55
N CYS A 232 0.41 0.63 -2.57
CA CYS A 232 0.53 1.50 -1.38
C CYS A 232 -0.77 1.73 -0.61
N ASP A 233 -1.85 1.00 -0.94
CA ASP A 233 -3.17 1.23 -0.37
C ASP A 233 -3.51 0.20 0.71
N GLY A 234 -3.40 0.64 1.98
CA GLY A 234 -3.80 -0.17 3.14
C GLY A 234 -5.27 -0.57 3.14
N ALA A 235 -6.16 0.31 2.66
CA ALA A 235 -7.58 0.00 2.54
C ALA A 235 -7.82 -1.10 1.49
N ALA A 236 -7.00 -1.17 0.44
CA ALA A 236 -7.03 -2.28 -0.51
C ALA A 236 -6.62 -3.61 0.13
N ALA A 237 -5.57 -3.63 0.96
CA ALA A 237 -5.21 -4.83 1.74
C ALA A 237 -6.33 -5.25 2.69
N ALA A 238 -6.96 -4.31 3.40
CA ALA A 238 -8.09 -4.57 4.27
C ALA A 238 -9.30 -5.15 3.51
N ARG A 239 -9.62 -4.58 2.34
CA ARG A 239 -10.73 -5.02 1.49
C ARG A 239 -10.52 -6.45 0.99
N TRP A 240 -9.31 -6.79 0.53
CA TRP A 240 -8.94 -8.15 0.14
C TRP A 240 -8.96 -9.11 1.35
N ALA A 241 -8.40 -8.71 2.49
CA ALA A 241 -8.45 -9.51 3.71
C ALA A 241 -9.90 -9.79 4.14
N GLY A 242 -10.80 -8.81 4.05
CA GLY A 242 -12.21 -8.98 4.39
C GLY A 242 -12.95 -10.00 3.53
N VAL A 243 -12.77 -9.95 2.21
CA VAL A 243 -13.44 -10.93 1.33
C VAL A 243 -12.82 -12.32 1.42
N LEU A 244 -11.52 -12.42 1.71
CA LEU A 244 -10.81 -13.71 1.80
C LEU A 244 -10.98 -14.36 3.18
N LEU A 245 -10.86 -13.60 4.27
CA LEU A 245 -10.78 -14.11 5.65
C LEU A 245 -12.01 -13.78 6.50
N GLY A 246 -12.81 -12.79 6.13
CA GLY A 246 -14.00 -12.36 6.84
C GLY A 246 -13.79 -11.13 7.72
N PRO A 247 -14.82 -10.75 8.51
CA PRO A 247 -14.77 -9.58 9.38
C PRO A 247 -13.77 -9.76 10.55
N GLY A 248 -13.12 -8.67 10.95
CA GLY A 248 -12.15 -8.65 12.06
C GLY A 248 -10.81 -9.33 11.76
N ARG A 249 -10.51 -9.59 10.49
CA ARG A 249 -9.31 -10.31 10.02
C ARG A 249 -8.39 -9.48 9.12
N GLY A 250 -8.52 -8.16 9.13
CA GLY A 250 -7.64 -7.24 8.42
C GLY A 250 -6.19 -7.22 8.92
N PRO A 251 -5.26 -6.56 8.20
CA PRO A 251 -3.89 -6.39 8.66
C PRO A 251 -3.80 -5.69 10.02
N ARG A 252 -2.92 -6.17 10.89
CA ARG A 252 -2.60 -5.51 12.18
C ARG A 252 -1.56 -4.42 11.96
N PHE A 253 -1.65 -3.33 12.74
CA PHE A 253 -0.69 -2.24 12.69
C PHE A 253 -0.46 -1.62 14.06
N LYS A 254 0.67 -0.94 14.23
CA LYS A 254 1.06 -0.25 15.45
C LYS A 254 1.60 1.13 15.14
N GLY A 255 1.00 2.14 15.76
CA GLY A 255 1.38 3.55 15.62
C GLY A 255 2.16 4.08 16.83
N PRO A 256 2.50 5.39 16.85
CA PRO A 256 3.29 6.03 17.91
C PRO A 256 2.74 5.84 19.33
N GLY A 257 1.42 5.72 19.49
CA GLY A 257 0.78 5.47 20.79
C GLY A 257 0.96 4.06 21.36
N GLY A 258 1.73 3.19 20.70
CA GLY A 258 2.13 1.86 21.19
C GLY A 258 1.06 0.77 21.13
N GLY A 259 -0.22 1.14 21.09
CA GLY A 259 -1.34 0.20 20.95
C GLY A 259 -1.39 -0.48 19.58
N GLU A 260 -1.52 -1.81 19.59
CA GLU A 260 -1.81 -2.59 18.39
C GLU A 260 -3.27 -2.42 18.00
N ARG A 261 -3.50 -2.19 16.71
CA ARG A 261 -4.82 -2.05 16.08
C ARG A 261 -4.89 -2.93 14.85
N ARG A 262 -6.07 -3.02 14.25
CA ARG A 262 -6.31 -3.77 13.03
C ARG A 262 -7.13 -2.93 12.07
N GLU A 263 -6.84 -3.07 10.78
CA GLU A 263 -7.75 -2.57 9.75
C GLU A 263 -9.12 -3.23 9.87
N GLU A 264 -10.17 -2.43 9.77
CA GLU A 264 -11.53 -2.94 9.76
C GLU A 264 -11.80 -3.68 8.45
N THR A 265 -12.47 -4.82 8.56
CA THR A 265 -12.79 -5.63 7.40
C THR A 265 -14.24 -6.06 7.40
N THR A 266 -14.80 -6.14 6.19
CA THR A 266 -16.11 -6.68 5.90
C THR A 266 -16.01 -7.62 4.71
N GLY A 267 -16.76 -8.72 4.70
CA GLY A 267 -16.80 -9.61 3.55
C GLY A 267 -17.16 -11.05 3.91
N PRO A 268 -17.39 -11.90 2.90
CA PRO A 268 -17.85 -13.27 3.09
C PRO A 268 -16.81 -14.23 3.67
N GLY A 269 -15.53 -13.89 3.66
CA GLY A 269 -14.46 -14.79 4.11
C GLY A 269 -14.39 -16.08 3.30
N VAL A 270 -14.27 -16.00 1.97
CA VAL A 270 -14.36 -17.17 1.07
C VAL A 270 -13.29 -18.25 1.30
N LEU A 271 -12.21 -17.92 2.01
CA LEU A 271 -11.14 -18.84 2.38
C LEU A 271 -11.24 -19.34 3.83
N ALA A 272 -12.29 -18.98 4.57
CA ALA A 272 -12.48 -19.46 5.94
C ALA A 272 -12.47 -21.00 5.99
N GLY A 273 -11.61 -21.57 6.85
CA GLY A 273 -11.44 -23.01 7.00
C GLY A 273 -10.65 -23.72 5.89
N LYS A 274 -10.22 -23.01 4.83
CA LYS A 274 -9.38 -23.59 3.78
C LYS A 274 -7.90 -23.57 4.19
N LYS A 275 -7.11 -24.52 3.67
CA LYS A 275 -5.64 -24.49 3.80
C LYS A 275 -5.08 -23.42 2.87
N ILE A 276 -4.46 -22.39 3.43
CA ILE A 276 -3.90 -21.26 2.67
C ILE A 276 -2.38 -21.43 2.51
N ARG A 277 -1.89 -21.09 1.31
CA ARG A 277 -0.47 -20.85 1.02
C ARG A 277 -0.35 -19.42 0.51
N VAL A 278 0.69 -18.71 0.93
CA VAL A 278 0.95 -17.33 0.51
C VAL A 278 2.31 -17.31 -0.18
N LEU A 279 2.32 -17.12 -1.50
CA LEU A 279 3.54 -17.07 -2.29
C LEU A 279 4.01 -15.62 -2.42
N VAL A 280 5.25 -15.36 -2.00
CA VAL A 280 5.86 -14.03 -1.98
C VAL A 280 7.29 -14.06 -2.52
N ASP A 281 7.81 -12.88 -2.85
CA ASP A 281 9.22 -12.68 -3.17
C ASP A 281 9.70 -11.29 -2.73
N GLY A 282 10.95 -10.95 -3.04
CA GLY A 282 11.56 -9.65 -2.67
C GLY A 282 10.88 -8.43 -3.30
N SER A 283 9.88 -8.62 -4.17
CA SER A 283 9.07 -7.55 -4.74
C SER A 283 7.67 -7.45 -4.13
N THR A 284 7.30 -8.37 -3.22
CA THR A 284 6.14 -8.21 -2.35
C THR A 284 6.45 -7.15 -1.29
N ALA A 285 5.70 -6.05 -1.30
CA ALA A 285 5.93 -4.90 -0.43
C ALA A 285 4.60 -4.26 0.01
N ARG A 286 4.65 -3.41 1.03
CA ARG A 286 3.56 -2.50 1.43
C ARG A 286 2.24 -3.21 1.71
N ALA A 287 1.17 -2.87 0.98
CA ALA A 287 -0.13 -3.50 1.14
C ALA A 287 -0.10 -5.01 0.81
N GLY A 288 0.83 -5.43 -0.07
CA GLY A 288 1.10 -6.84 -0.34
C GLY A 288 1.63 -7.58 0.90
N GLU A 289 2.58 -6.99 1.62
CA GLU A 289 3.08 -7.56 2.90
C GLU A 289 2.02 -7.52 4.00
N ALA A 290 1.24 -6.44 4.09
CA ALA A 290 0.14 -6.32 5.04
C ALA A 290 -0.91 -7.42 4.83
N LEU A 291 -1.29 -7.69 3.58
CA LEU A 291 -2.21 -8.78 3.23
C LEU A 291 -1.59 -10.16 3.49
N ALA A 292 -0.31 -10.35 3.13
CA ALA A 292 0.42 -11.59 3.42
C ALA A 292 0.43 -11.88 4.93
N ALA A 293 0.71 -10.88 5.76
CA ALA A 293 0.70 -11.01 7.21
C ALA A 293 -0.68 -11.43 7.74
N ALA A 294 -1.76 -10.83 7.26
CA ALA A 294 -3.13 -11.20 7.65
C ALA A 294 -3.47 -12.65 7.25
N LEU A 295 -3.06 -13.09 6.06
CA LEU A 295 -3.26 -14.45 5.57
C LEU A 295 -2.46 -15.48 6.39
N VAL A 296 -1.22 -15.16 6.76
CA VAL A 296 -0.39 -16.01 7.63
C VAL A 296 -0.97 -16.09 9.04
N GLU A 297 -1.41 -14.96 9.60
CA GLU A 297 -2.08 -14.92 10.92
C GLU A 297 -3.36 -15.78 10.93
N ALA A 298 -4.06 -15.89 9.80
CA ALA A 298 -5.23 -16.76 9.66
C ALA A 298 -4.88 -18.26 9.49
N GLY A 299 -3.61 -18.65 9.66
CA GLY A 299 -3.12 -20.03 9.54
C GLY A 299 -2.57 -20.38 8.16
N GLY A 300 -2.32 -19.38 7.30
CA GLY A 300 -1.63 -19.56 6.04
C GLY A 300 -0.13 -19.85 6.24
N LEU A 301 0.46 -20.63 5.34
CA LEU A 301 1.91 -20.85 5.30
C LEU A 301 2.54 -19.90 4.27
N LEU A 302 3.52 -19.10 4.70
CA LEU A 302 4.30 -18.24 3.81
C LEU A 302 5.35 -19.06 3.05
N VAL A 303 5.40 -18.90 1.73
CA VAL A 303 6.23 -19.67 0.80
C VAL A 303 6.93 -18.71 -0.16
N GLY A 304 8.15 -19.01 -0.58
CA GLY A 304 8.87 -18.22 -1.59
C GLY A 304 10.21 -17.67 -1.10
N GLN A 305 10.46 -16.40 -1.40
CA GLN A 305 11.65 -15.67 -0.96
C GLN A 305 11.27 -14.59 0.08
N PRO A 306 12.22 -14.06 0.87
CA PRO A 306 11.95 -12.94 1.76
C PRO A 306 11.28 -11.78 1.02
N THR A 307 10.31 -11.13 1.66
CA THR A 307 9.63 -9.94 1.12
C THR A 307 10.56 -8.73 1.12
N TYR A 308 10.06 -7.55 0.71
CA TYR A 308 10.89 -6.34 0.72
C TYR A 308 11.16 -5.82 2.14
N GLY A 309 10.15 -5.81 3.01
CA GLY A 309 10.25 -5.30 4.38
C GLY A 309 9.88 -3.81 4.52
N THR A 310 8.92 -3.31 3.75
CA THR A 310 8.40 -1.93 3.92
C THR A 310 6.89 -1.90 3.84
N ALA A 311 6.24 -1.68 4.97
CA ALA A 311 4.79 -1.71 5.10
C ALA A 311 4.32 -0.69 6.13
N ALA A 312 4.37 0.57 5.72
CA ALA A 312 3.75 1.67 6.43
C ALA A 312 2.24 1.78 6.11
N ARG A 313 1.47 2.12 7.13
CA ARG A 313 0.10 2.61 7.00
C ARG A 313 0.16 4.13 6.80
N VAL A 314 -0.14 4.55 5.58
CA VAL A 314 -0.09 5.95 5.17
C VAL A 314 -1.48 6.57 5.27
N GLU A 315 -1.56 7.75 5.87
CA GLU A 315 -2.79 8.54 5.95
C GLU A 315 -2.64 9.87 5.23
N GLU A 316 -3.79 10.48 4.91
CA GLU A 316 -3.88 11.79 4.29
C GLU A 316 -4.62 12.74 5.23
N PHE A 317 -3.99 13.86 5.54
CA PHE A 317 -4.50 14.87 6.45
C PHE A 317 -4.82 16.15 5.66
N PRO A 318 -6.08 16.60 5.62
CA PRO A 318 -6.40 17.88 5.04
C PRO A 318 -5.81 19.02 5.87
N LEU A 319 -5.29 20.03 5.17
CA LEU A 319 -4.65 21.20 5.76
C LEU A 319 -5.52 22.45 5.57
N SER A 320 -5.29 23.45 6.42
CA SER A 320 -6.10 24.69 6.44
C SER A 320 -5.97 25.54 5.17
N ASP A 321 -4.91 25.35 4.41
CA ASP A 321 -4.68 26.02 3.13
C ASP A 321 -5.42 25.34 1.95
N GLY A 322 -6.07 24.19 2.20
CA GLY A 322 -6.72 23.37 1.18
C GLY A 322 -5.83 22.27 0.59
N GLY A 323 -4.58 22.16 1.04
CA GLY A 323 -3.65 21.09 0.68
C GLY A 323 -3.88 19.80 1.48
N LEU A 324 -3.00 18.82 1.26
CA LEU A 324 -2.96 17.56 2.00
C LEU A 324 -1.54 17.27 2.50
N LEU A 325 -1.42 16.76 3.71
CA LEU A 325 -0.22 16.06 4.16
C LEU A 325 -0.46 14.56 4.07
N ARG A 326 0.32 13.87 3.25
CA ARG A 326 0.37 12.41 3.19
C ARG A 326 1.59 11.95 3.99
N MET A 327 1.42 11.04 4.95
CA MET A 327 2.55 10.48 5.70
C MET A 327 2.24 9.13 6.35
N ALA A 328 3.29 8.36 6.64
CA ALA A 328 3.19 7.17 7.46
C ALA A 328 2.75 7.52 8.89
N THR A 329 1.80 6.77 9.44
CA THR A 329 1.25 6.97 10.80
C THR A 329 1.35 5.74 11.69
N ALA A 330 1.64 4.59 11.09
CA ALA A 330 1.85 3.31 11.76
C ALA A 330 2.59 2.37 10.80
N TYR A 331 3.11 1.27 11.34
CA TYR A 331 3.64 0.16 10.55
C TYR A 331 2.77 -1.07 10.73
N TYR A 332 2.60 -1.85 9.66
CA TYR A 332 1.92 -3.13 9.72
C TYR A 332 2.77 -4.15 10.48
N LEU A 333 2.11 -5.17 11.02
CA LEU A 333 2.73 -6.21 11.83
C LEU A 333 2.65 -7.55 11.12
N ALA A 334 3.74 -8.31 11.16
CA ALA A 334 3.74 -9.73 10.86
C ALA A 334 2.89 -10.52 11.87
N ALA A 335 2.63 -11.80 11.58
CA ALA A 335 1.85 -12.67 12.45
C ALA A 335 2.46 -12.84 13.85
N ASP A 336 3.78 -12.77 13.98
CA ASP A 336 4.52 -12.85 15.24
C ASP A 336 4.63 -11.51 16.01
N GLY A 337 4.07 -10.42 15.47
CA GLY A 337 4.13 -9.08 16.06
C GLY A 337 5.34 -8.24 15.63
N THR A 338 6.18 -8.74 14.72
CA THR A 338 7.28 -7.95 14.15
C THR A 338 6.74 -6.80 13.29
N LEU A 339 7.22 -5.57 13.50
CA LEU A 339 6.94 -4.43 12.62
C LEU A 339 7.54 -4.67 11.24
N LEU A 340 6.74 -4.49 10.19
CA LEU A 340 7.13 -4.66 8.79
C LEU A 340 7.69 -3.36 8.21
N GLU A 341 8.70 -2.80 8.86
CA GLU A 341 9.50 -1.69 8.32
C GLU A 341 10.97 -2.01 8.59
N ASP A 342 11.79 -1.98 7.54
CA ASP A 342 13.16 -2.50 7.48
C ASP A 342 13.28 -3.98 7.89
N LYS A 343 12.17 -4.73 7.84
CA LYS A 343 12.09 -6.11 8.31
C LYS A 343 11.22 -6.94 7.38
N PRO A 344 11.83 -7.73 6.49
CA PRO A 344 11.09 -8.58 5.58
C PRO A 344 10.46 -9.77 6.30
N MET A 345 9.33 -10.22 5.78
CA MET A 345 8.73 -11.50 6.14
C MET A 345 9.57 -12.63 5.53
N HIS A 346 9.94 -13.60 6.36
CA HIS A 346 10.73 -14.75 5.93
C HIS A 346 9.82 -15.96 5.72
N PRO A 347 9.75 -16.52 4.50
CA PRO A 347 8.95 -17.71 4.22
C PRO A 347 9.37 -18.92 5.06
N ALA A 348 8.39 -19.62 5.61
CA ALA A 348 8.62 -20.89 6.30
C ALA A 348 9.00 -22.02 5.34
N LEU A 349 8.61 -21.90 4.07
CA LEU A 349 9.05 -22.77 2.99
C LEU A 349 9.76 -21.94 1.92
N ALA A 350 11.09 -22.04 1.88
CA ALA A 350 11.88 -21.38 0.85
C ALA A 350 11.58 -21.98 -0.54
N LEU A 351 11.30 -21.12 -1.51
CA LEU A 351 11.10 -21.49 -2.91
C LEU A 351 11.66 -20.37 -3.80
N THR A 352 12.69 -20.69 -4.58
CA THR A 352 13.32 -19.76 -5.52
C THR A 352 13.10 -20.28 -6.94
N PRO A 353 12.12 -19.74 -7.68
CA PRO A 353 11.90 -20.12 -9.06
C PRO A 353 13.11 -19.81 -9.94
N ALA A 354 13.41 -20.68 -10.90
CA ALA A 354 14.39 -20.34 -11.93
C ALA A 354 13.85 -19.24 -12.87
N PRO A 355 14.71 -18.40 -13.47
CA PRO A 355 14.28 -17.46 -14.52
C PRO A 355 13.49 -18.18 -15.62
N GLY A 356 12.28 -17.69 -15.90
CA GLY A 356 11.39 -18.29 -16.91
C GLY A 356 10.72 -19.61 -16.50
N GLU A 357 10.81 -20.04 -15.24
CA GLU A 357 10.16 -21.26 -14.79
C GLU A 357 8.62 -21.18 -14.96
N PRO A 358 7.96 -22.21 -15.53
CA PRO A 358 6.52 -22.22 -15.71
C PRO A 358 5.75 -22.10 -14.39
N LEU A 359 4.69 -21.27 -14.37
CA LEU A 359 3.88 -21.03 -13.18
C LEU A 359 3.31 -22.31 -12.58
N GLU A 360 2.96 -23.29 -13.41
CA GLU A 360 2.41 -24.57 -12.98
C GLU A 360 3.39 -25.33 -12.08
N ARG A 361 4.70 -25.27 -12.40
CA ARG A 361 5.75 -25.91 -11.60
C ARG A 361 5.96 -25.18 -10.28
N ILE A 362 6.00 -23.85 -10.33
CA ILE A 362 6.13 -22.99 -9.15
C ILE A 362 4.96 -23.25 -8.19
N TYR A 363 3.73 -23.28 -8.70
CA TYR A 363 2.53 -23.50 -7.89
C TYR A 363 2.44 -24.92 -7.35
N ALA A 364 2.81 -25.93 -8.14
CA ALA A 364 2.90 -27.29 -7.66
C ALA A 364 3.93 -27.43 -6.52
N ALA A 365 5.08 -26.75 -6.61
CA ALA A 365 6.08 -26.71 -5.55
C ALA A 365 5.57 -25.97 -4.30
N ALA A 366 4.92 -24.82 -4.48
CA ALA A 366 4.41 -24.00 -3.38
C ALA A 366 3.28 -24.67 -2.58
N LEU A 367 2.53 -25.59 -3.20
CA LEU A 367 1.49 -26.37 -2.55
C LEU A 367 2.00 -27.61 -1.79
N LYS A 368 3.28 -27.98 -1.94
CA LYS A 368 3.86 -29.11 -1.20
C LYS A 368 3.80 -28.87 0.30
N ALA A 369 3.79 -29.96 1.07
CA ALA A 369 3.97 -29.87 2.51
C ALA A 369 5.39 -29.37 2.80
N PRO A 370 5.57 -28.48 3.80
CA PRO A 370 6.91 -28.14 4.26
C PRO A 370 7.63 -29.41 4.76
N PRO A 371 8.95 -29.51 4.61
CA PRO A 371 9.72 -30.60 5.18
C PRO A 371 9.48 -30.67 6.69
N ALA A 372 9.44 -31.89 7.26
CA ALA A 372 9.32 -32.04 8.71
C ALA A 372 10.48 -31.31 9.39
N PRO A 373 10.24 -30.59 10.52
CA PRO A 373 11.33 -29.97 11.24
C PRO A 373 12.36 -31.04 11.59
N GLU A 374 13.64 -30.79 11.28
CA GLU A 374 14.72 -31.68 11.68
C GLU A 374 14.64 -31.85 13.20
N ARG A 375 14.46 -33.08 13.67
CA ARG A 375 14.60 -33.37 15.10
C ARG A 375 16.00 -32.91 15.49
N PRO A 376 16.17 -32.20 16.62
CA PRO A 376 17.49 -32.03 17.21
C PRO A 376 18.13 -33.41 17.25
N GLN A 377 19.30 -33.56 16.62
CA GLN A 377 20.06 -34.79 16.79
C GLN A 377 20.41 -34.83 18.28
N ASP A 378 19.72 -35.70 19.03
CA ASP A 378 20.09 -36.01 20.39
C ASP A 378 21.53 -36.50 20.33
N GLY A 379 22.43 -35.62 20.75
CA GLY A 379 23.86 -35.88 20.81
C GLY A 379 24.08 -36.97 21.86
N HIS A 380 24.01 -38.22 21.45
CA HIS A 380 24.54 -39.32 22.24
C HIS A 380 26.04 -39.08 22.41
N PRO A 381 26.54 -38.92 23.65
CA PRO A 381 27.98 -38.88 23.87
C PRO A 381 28.54 -40.24 23.43
N LYS A 382 29.52 -40.21 22.52
CA LYS A 382 30.30 -41.40 22.20
C LYS A 382 30.91 -41.93 23.50
N PRO A 383 30.71 -43.21 23.87
CA PRO A 383 31.47 -43.79 24.97
C PRO A 383 32.94 -43.82 24.53
N GLY A 384 33.80 -43.20 25.32
CA GLY A 384 35.23 -43.21 25.10
C GLY A 384 35.79 -44.61 25.27
N THR A 385 36.62 -45.01 24.30
CA THR A 385 37.66 -46.02 24.43
C THR A 385 38.87 -45.54 23.67
#